data_AF-A0A379FTG2-F1
#
_entry.id   AF-A0A379FTG2-F1
#
_cell.length_a   1.000
_cell.length_b   1.000
_cell.length_c   1.000
_cell.angle_alpha   90.00
_cell.angle_beta   90.00
_cell.angle_gamma   90.00
#
_symmetry.space_group_name_H-M   'P 1'
#
loop_
_entity.id
_entity.type
_entity.pdbx_description
1 polymer ?
#
loop_
_entity_poly.entity_id
_entity_poly.type
_entity_poly.pdbx_seq_one_letter_code
_entity_poly.pdbx_strand_id
1 'polypeptide(L)' 'MTLDNAYMTTKDVCEHLRISSRTLDRRRKRAVLPFPEPDCSYQGSENRWFKYKVLEWQTKDSELSKASRK' A
#
# COMPACT_ATOMS: atom_id res chain seq x y z
N MET A 1 -11.52 -15.30 10.53
CA MET A 1 -10.71 -14.19 9.97
C MET A 1 -10.34 -14.58 8.55
N THR A 2 -11.09 -14.11 7.55
CA THR A 2 -10.78 -14.41 6.15
C THR A 2 -9.53 -13.62 5.79
N LEU A 3 -8.40 -14.31 5.69
CA LEU A 3 -7.24 -13.81 4.96
C LEU A 3 -7.71 -13.66 3.52
N ASP A 4 -8.19 -12.47 3.18
CA ASP A 4 -8.53 -12.14 1.81
C ASP A 4 -7.21 -12.15 1.03
N ASN A 5 -6.84 -13.32 0.49
CA ASN A 5 -5.72 -13.51 -0.44
C ASN A 5 -6.00 -12.84 -1.81
N ALA A 6 -6.96 -11.92 -1.85
CA ALA A 6 -7.26 -11.11 -3.00
C ALA A 6 -6.07 -10.19 -3.29
N TYR A 7 -5.68 -10.19 -4.56
CA TYR A 7 -4.74 -9.22 -5.09
C TYR A 7 -5.45 -7.90 -5.33
N MET A 8 -4.76 -6.82 -4.99
CA MET A 8 -5.14 -5.44 -5.30
C MET A 8 -4.20 -4.92 -6.38
N THR A 9 -4.76 -4.40 -7.46
CA THR A 9 -3.98 -3.67 -8.47
C THR A 9 -3.60 -2.29 -7.94
N THR A 10 -2.77 -1.56 -8.69
CA THR A 10 -2.44 -0.17 -8.37
C THR A 10 -3.69 0.70 -8.23
N LYS A 11 -4.71 0.47 -9.06
CA LYS A 11 -5.99 1.20 -9.01
C LYS A 11 -6.75 0.90 -7.72
N ASP A 12 -6.90 -0.38 -7.38
CA ASP A 12 -7.59 -0.81 -6.17
C ASP A 12 -6.90 -0.25 -4.92
N VAL A 13 -5.57 -0.27 -4.87
CA VAL A 13 -4.79 0.31 -3.75
C VAL A 13 -5.04 1.82 -3.65
N CYS A 14 -5.02 2.53 -4.78
CA CYS A 14 -5.27 3.97 -4.80
C CYS A 14 -6.68 4.31 -4.32
N GLU A 15 -7.68 3.55 -4.77
CA GLU A 15 -9.08 3.73 -4.36
C GLU A 15 -9.29 3.42 -2.87
N HIS A 16 -8.74 2.30 -2.40
CA HIS A 16 -8.84 1.87 -1.01
C HIS A 16 -8.19 2.85 -0.04
N LEU A 17 -7.00 3.36 -0.38
CA LEU A 17 -6.30 4.35 0.45
C LEU A 17 -6.77 5.78 0.19
N ARG A 18 -7.69 6.00 -0.76
CA ARG A 18 -8.14 7.32 -1.23
C ARG A 18 -6.98 8.25 -1.61
N ILE A 19 -6.01 7.71 -2.34
CA ILE A 19 -4.83 8.46 -2.82
C ILE A 19 -4.67 8.36 -4.33
N SER A 20 -3.90 9.28 -4.90
CA SER A 20 -3.46 9.18 -6.30
C SER A 20 -2.27 8.23 -6.46
N SER A 21 -2.11 7.66 -7.66
CA SER A 21 -0.94 6.84 -8.01
C SER A 21 0.38 7.58 -7.77
N ARG A 22 0.43 8.89 -8.03
CA ARG A 22 1.59 9.74 -7.71
C ARG A 22 1.92 9.75 -6.21
N THR A 23 0.89 9.78 -5.36
CA THR A 23 1.08 9.73 -3.90
C THR A 23 1.54 8.35 -3.45
N LEU A 24 1.03 7.29 -4.08
CA LEU A 24 1.49 5.92 -3.84
C LEU A 24 2.98 5.76 -4.17
N ASP A 25 3.44 6.24 -5.32
CA ASP A 25 4.87 6.24 -5.70
C ASP A 25 5.73 7.02 -4.69
N ARG A 26 5.26 8.20 -4.27
CA ARG A 26 5.94 8.98 -3.22
C ARG A 26 6.01 8.22 -1.90
N ARG A 27 4.96 7.48 -1.51
CA ARG A 27 4.93 6.65 -0.30
C ARG A 27 5.88 5.45 -0.40
N ARG A 28 6.08 4.86 -1.58
CA ARG A 28 7.10 3.83 -1.81
C ARG A 28 8.52 4.35 -1.59
N LYS A 29 8.77 5.62 -1.92
CA LYS A 29 10.08 6.29 -1.77
C LYS A 29 10.32 6.92 -0.39
N ARG A 30 9.44 6.71 0.60
CA ARG A 30 9.66 7.26 1.96
C ARG A 30 10.78 6.52 2.67
N ALA A 31 11.62 7.26 3.38
CA ALA A 31 12.67 6.68 4.22
C ALA A 31 12.11 5.92 5.42
N VAL A 32 11.03 6.43 6.02
CA VAL A 32 10.35 5.81 7.16
C VAL A 32 9.03 5.21 6.68
N LEU A 33 8.88 3.91 6.90
CA LEU A 33 7.68 3.13 6.58
C LEU A 33 7.29 3.20 5.08
N PRO A 34 8.20 2.82 4.16
CA PRO A 34 7.90 2.82 2.74
C PRO A 34 6.71 1.90 2.43
N PHE A 35 5.92 2.29 1.42
CA PHE A 35 4.86 1.42 0.91
C PHE A 35 5.46 0.14 0.31
N PRO A 36 4.89 -1.05 0.58
CA PRO A 36 5.48 -2.31 0.16
C PRO A 36 5.65 -2.41 -1.36
N GLU A 37 6.64 -3.19 -1.78
CA GLU A 37 6.81 -3.55 -3.19
C GLU A 37 5.67 -4.47 -3.66
N PRO A 38 5.31 -4.41 -4.95
CA PRO A 38 4.31 -5.31 -5.50
C PRO A 38 4.74 -6.77 -5.41
N ASP A 39 3.82 -7.62 -4.99
CA ASP A 39 3.99 -9.07 -4.89
C ASP A 39 4.07 -9.73 -6.27
N CYS A 40 3.38 -9.15 -7.26
CA CYS A 40 3.53 -9.52 -8.65
C CYS A 40 3.82 -8.27 -9.47
N SER A 41 5.04 -8.17 -9.98
CA SER A 41 5.41 -7.25 -11.05
C SER A 41 6.22 -8.01 -12.09
N TYR A 42 5.61 -8.26 -13.24
CA TYR A 42 6.28 -8.85 -14.40
C TYR A 42 6.22 -7.82 -15.55
N GLN A 43 7.20 -7.82 -16.45
CA GLN A 43 7.18 -6.91 -17.60
C GLN A 43 5.88 -7.07 -18.40
N GLY A 44 5.14 -5.97 -18.56
CA GLY A 44 3.85 -5.95 -19.25
C GLY A 44 2.63 -6.31 -18.39
N SER A 45 2.83 -6.69 -17.11
CA SER A 45 1.74 -6.92 -16.15
C SER A 45 1.54 -5.72 -15.24
N GLU A 46 0.29 -5.51 -14.80
CA GLU A 46 -0.01 -4.56 -13.73
C GLU A 46 0.62 -5.02 -12.41
N ASN A 47 1.08 -4.04 -11.62
CA ASN A 47 1.55 -4.28 -10.26
C ASN A 47 0.38 -4.75 -9.38
N ARG A 48 0.61 -5.84 -8.64
CA ARG A 48 -0.36 -6.39 -7.69
C ARG A 48 0.24 -6.52 -6.31
N TRP A 49 -0.57 -6.24 -5.30
CA TRP A 49 -0.26 -6.40 -3.89
C TRP A 49 -1.27 -7.32 -3.24
N PHE A 50 -0.85 -8.12 -2.27
CA PHE A 50 -1.80 -8.78 -1.40
C PHE A 50 -2.54 -7.75 -0.54
N LYS A 51 -3.87 -7.88 -0.45
CA LYS A 51 -4.70 -7.00 0.37
C LYS A 51 -4.22 -6.93 1.83
N TYR A 52 -3.81 -8.04 2.42
CA TYR A 52 -3.32 -8.05 3.80
C TYR A 52 -2.10 -7.13 4.00
N LYS A 53 -1.14 -7.11 3.06
CA LYS A 53 0.04 -6.23 3.14
C LYS A 53 -0.33 -4.76 3.11
N VAL A 54 -1.31 -4.40 2.27
CA VAL A 54 -1.81 -3.03 2.16
C VAL A 54 -2.46 -2.60 3.49
N LEU A 55 -3.25 -3.47 4.10
CA LEU A 55 -3.92 -3.22 5.40
C LEU A 55 -2.92 -3.12 6.56
N GLU A 56 -1.93 -4.00 6.59
CA GLU A 56 -0.85 -3.95 7.59
C GLU A 56 -0.06 -2.64 7.49
N TRP A 57 0.29 -2.23 6.27
CA TRP A 57 0.96 -0.96 6.03
C TRP A 57 0.08 0.23 6.46
N GLN A 58 -1.20 0.22 6.09
CA GLN A 58 -2.15 1.29 6.44
C GLN A 58 -2.29 1.45 7.96
N THR A 59 -2.39 0.34 8.69
CA THR A 59 -2.46 0.34 10.15
C THR A 59 -1.22 1.02 10.73
N LYS A 60 -0.03 0.62 10.28
CA LYS A 60 1.22 1.21 10.79
C LYS A 60 1.39 2.69 10.39
N ASP A 61 0.99 3.09 9.18
CA ASP A 61 1.03 4.48 8.72
C ASP A 61 0.07 5.38 9.53
N SER A 62 -1.08 4.85 9.91
CA SER A 62 -2.04 5.51 10.80
C SER A 62 -1.46 5.74 12.20
N GLU A 63 -0.84 4.71 12.79
CA GLU A 63 -0.17 4.84 14.10
C GLU A 63 1.00 5.83 14.06
N LEU A 64 1.82 5.81 13.01
CA LEU A 64 2.91 6.79 12.82
C LEU A 64 2.37 8.21 12.67
N SER A 65 1.28 8.39 11.91
CA SER A 65 0.63 9.68 11.72
C SER A 65 -0.01 10.24 12.99
N LYS A 66 -0.43 9.37 13.92
CA LYS A 66 -0.88 9.76 15.26
C LYS A 66 0.30 10.13 16.16
N ALA A 67 1.39 9.34 16.12
CA ALA A 67 2.59 9.59 16.91
C ALA A 67 3.27 10.93 16.55
N SER A 68 3.30 11.31 15.26
CA SER A 68 3.86 12.59 14.81
C SER A 68 3.02 13.82 15.21
N ARG A 69 1.80 13.62 15.73
CA ARG A 69 0.88 14.69 16.15
C ARG A 69 0.93 14.96 17.66
N LYS A 70 1.74 14.21 18.42
CA LYS A 70 2.08 14.48 19.83
C LYS A 70 3.43 15.18 19.91
#